data_AF-A0A930Y8R5-F1
#
_entry.id   AF-A0A930Y8R5-F1
#
_cell.length_a   1.000
_cell.length_b   1.000
_cell.length_c   1.000
_cell.angle_alpha   90.00
_cell.angle_beta   90.00
_cell.angle_gamma   90.00
#
_symmetry.space_group_name_H-M   'P 1'
#
loop_
_entity.id
_entity.type
_entity.pdbx_description
1 polymer ?
#
loop_
_entity_poly.entity_id
_entity_poly.type
_entity_poly.pdbx_seq_one_letter_code
_entity_poly.pdbx_strand_id
1 'polypeptide(L)'
;MSQRPDELTRLLGEAVSDVHPPDRLTAIRKRTRAARSRRRRWCAGGGALVAAAAAVTAVAVVGQLGDQRVVDPAGPAASDSTATVPAPTAGVGQSSAVQAAYELGSTPSGVRLFREFREVQGQPAQMIQTLLGEDPLDPDYRTAFGDGEIDAVAIGSGEVTFTLTVPPSSLSNRAVDQAAYTAWGVLGRRVPVTLTAPDAASDPGIDSSLSITVQPDRDDLDALALVSISDPGEGTVVSGSFTARGRASSFEGSVPWKILDSTGTVVKRYSAQARGGDGLRLYPWHTRIDVSDLAPGTYTFVASTDDPTGGTEGPGPTSDTRTIVVE
;
A
#
# COMPACT_ATOMS: atom_id res chain seq x y z
N MET A 1 36.98 47.96 -1.24
CA MET A 1 36.00 48.30 -0.20
C MET A 1 35.05 47.11 -0.06
N SER A 2 35.26 46.33 1.02
CA SER A 2 34.60 45.07 1.35
C SER A 2 33.26 45.32 2.02
N GLN A 3 32.15 44.84 1.46
CA GLN A 3 30.83 44.82 2.12
C GLN A 3 30.03 43.54 1.82
N ARG A 4 30.69 42.40 1.57
CA ARG A 4 30.01 41.10 1.34
C ARG A 4 30.06 40.06 2.49
N PRO A 5 30.99 40.09 3.48
CA PRO A 5 30.98 39.07 4.54
C PRO A 5 29.87 39.26 5.58
N ASP A 6 29.49 40.52 5.85
CA ASP A 6 28.60 40.84 6.98
C ASP A 6 27.13 40.52 6.66
N GLU A 7 26.74 40.64 5.39
CA GLU A 7 25.37 40.35 4.94
C GLU A 7 25.04 38.85 4.99
N LEU A 8 26.02 38.00 4.67
CA LEU A 8 25.91 36.55 4.73
C LEU A 8 25.84 36.05 6.18
N THR A 9 26.58 36.69 7.08
CA THR A 9 26.53 36.41 8.53
C THR A 9 25.17 36.82 9.12
N ARG A 10 24.59 37.93 8.64
CA ARG A 10 23.27 38.41 9.07
C ARG A 10 22.15 37.47 8.63
N LEU A 11 22.19 37.00 7.38
CA LEU A 11 21.18 36.07 6.84
C LEU A 11 21.23 34.68 7.50
N LEU A 12 22.43 34.20 7.87
CA LEU A 12 22.58 32.95 8.61
C LEU A 12 22.14 33.08 10.07
N GLY A 13 22.35 34.25 10.70
CA GLY A 13 21.85 34.52 12.05
C GLY A 13 20.32 34.55 12.13
N GLU A 14 19.66 35.13 11.13
CA GLU A 14 18.20 35.25 11.07
C GLU A 14 17.54 33.88 10.81
N ALA A 15 18.11 33.05 9.93
CA ALA A 15 17.60 31.70 9.63
C ALA A 15 17.72 30.69 10.79
N VAL A 16 18.64 30.92 11.74
CA VAL A 16 18.86 30.02 12.88
C VAL A 16 18.09 30.47 14.13
N SER A 17 17.64 31.74 14.18
CA SER A 17 16.98 32.31 15.34
C SER A 17 15.58 31.72 15.60
N ASP A 18 14.93 31.17 14.58
CA ASP A 18 13.60 30.55 14.70
C ASP A 18 13.63 29.07 15.09
N VAL A 19 14.82 28.48 15.24
CA VAL A 19 14.98 27.09 15.68
C VAL A 19 15.00 27.04 17.21
N HIS A 20 13.82 27.12 17.82
CA HIS A 20 13.67 26.74 19.22
C HIS A 20 13.54 25.22 19.34
N PRO A 21 14.52 24.51 19.94
CA PRO A 21 14.35 23.10 20.24
C PRO A 21 13.22 22.96 21.27
N PRO A 22 12.12 22.24 20.98
CA PRO A 22 11.10 21.99 21.98
C PRO A 22 11.74 21.24 23.15
N ASP A 23 11.39 21.60 24.38
CA ASP A 23 11.92 21.03 25.61
C ASP A 23 11.48 19.56 25.77
N ARG A 24 12.11 18.68 24.99
CA ARG A 24 11.86 17.24 24.95
C ARG A 24 12.53 16.53 26.12
N LEU A 25 13.30 17.22 26.97
CA LEU A 25 13.92 16.62 28.15
C LEU A 25 12.87 16.13 29.16
N THR A 26 11.75 16.83 29.26
CA THR A 26 10.63 16.42 30.14
C THR A 26 9.93 15.17 29.59
N ALA A 27 9.71 15.11 28.28
CA ALA A 27 9.13 13.93 27.61
C ALA A 27 10.06 12.70 27.70
N ILE A 28 11.37 12.91 27.50
CA ILE A 28 12.39 11.87 27.67
C ILE A 28 12.42 11.39 29.11
N ARG A 29 12.49 12.28 30.12
CA ARG A 29 12.48 11.91 31.55
C ARG A 29 11.21 11.14 31.95
N LYS A 30 10.03 11.50 31.42
CA LYS A 30 8.77 10.79 31.67
C LYS A 30 8.82 9.37 31.10
N ARG A 31 9.36 9.21 29.89
CA ARG A 31 9.57 7.89 29.25
C ARG A 31 10.64 7.05 29.98
N THR A 32 11.72 7.66 30.47
CA THR A 32 12.76 6.95 31.24
C THR A 32 12.28 6.54 32.63
N ARG A 33 11.42 7.32 33.31
CA ARG A 33 10.84 6.93 34.62
C ARG A 33 9.84 5.78 34.52
N ALA A 34 9.01 5.73 33.46
CA ALA A 34 8.08 4.63 33.23
C ALA A 34 8.81 3.30 32.94
N ALA A 35 9.94 3.35 32.24
CA ALA A 35 10.77 2.17 31.98
C ALA A 35 11.57 1.69 33.22
N ARG A 36 11.88 2.58 34.17
CA ARG A 36 12.67 2.25 35.37
C ARG A 36 11.87 1.67 36.53
N SER A 37 10.54 1.88 36.59
CA SER A 37 9.71 1.38 37.70
C SER A 37 9.32 -0.11 37.58
N ARG A 38 9.40 -0.71 36.39
CA ARG A 38 9.17 -2.17 36.19
C ARG A 38 10.46 -3.01 36.21
N ARG A 39 11.64 -2.39 36.22
CA ARG A 39 12.96 -3.06 36.24
C ARG A 39 13.58 -3.11 37.64
N ARG A 40 12.81 -3.56 38.64
CA ARG A 40 13.38 -3.86 39.96
C ARG A 40 12.96 -5.26 40.40
N ARG A 41 13.49 -6.25 39.70
CA ARG A 41 13.92 -7.56 40.22
C ARG A 41 14.55 -8.33 39.04
N TRP A 42 15.69 -8.96 39.33
CA TRP A 42 16.49 -9.90 38.52
C TRP A 42 17.61 -9.30 37.65
N CYS A 43 18.80 -9.87 37.91
CA CYS A 43 20.13 -9.40 37.56
C CYS A 43 20.75 -10.24 36.42
N ALA A 44 21.81 -9.67 35.85
CA ALA A 44 23.06 -10.31 35.38
C ALA A 44 23.16 -10.85 33.94
N GLY A 45 24.34 -10.59 33.34
CA GLY A 45 24.86 -11.13 32.06
C GLY A 45 24.77 -10.11 30.92
N GLY A 46 25.81 -9.33 30.60
CA GLY A 46 26.89 -9.73 29.65
C GLY A 46 26.37 -9.56 28.21
N GLY A 47 26.75 -8.59 27.37
CA GLY A 47 28.06 -8.02 27.09
C GLY A 47 28.42 -8.40 25.65
N ALA A 48 28.29 -7.47 24.69
CA ALA A 48 29.06 -7.44 23.42
C ALA A 48 28.74 -6.16 22.63
N LEU A 49 29.77 -5.34 22.46
CA LEU A 49 29.85 -4.25 21.49
C LEU A 49 30.17 -4.84 20.11
N VAL A 50 29.41 -4.46 19.07
CA VAL A 50 29.86 -4.60 17.68
C VAL A 50 29.66 -3.26 16.98
N ALA A 51 30.77 -2.64 16.60
CA ALA A 51 30.83 -1.49 15.72
C ALA A 51 30.92 -1.99 14.27
N ALA A 52 30.05 -1.51 13.39
CA ALA A 52 30.16 -1.71 11.96
C ALA A 52 29.99 -0.37 11.24
N ALA A 53 31.06 0.10 10.61
CA ALA A 53 31.09 1.26 9.74
C ALA A 53 30.54 0.89 8.35
N ALA A 54 29.61 1.68 7.81
CA ALA A 54 29.09 1.51 6.47
C ALA A 54 29.56 2.68 5.58
N ALA A 55 30.31 2.35 4.52
CA ALA A 55 30.68 3.26 3.46
C ALA A 55 29.48 3.47 2.51
N VAL A 56 29.17 4.72 2.20
CA VAL A 56 28.12 5.10 1.25
C VAL A 56 28.75 5.26 -0.13
N THR A 57 28.32 4.45 -1.09
CA THR A 57 28.65 4.63 -2.51
C THR A 57 27.39 5.10 -3.24
N ALA A 58 27.39 6.34 -3.72
CA ALA A 58 26.33 6.89 -4.55
C ALA A 58 26.60 6.56 -6.02
N VAL A 59 25.65 5.93 -6.70
CA VAL A 59 25.64 5.80 -8.17
C VAL A 59 24.50 6.67 -8.70
N ALA A 60 24.85 7.71 -9.45
CA ALA A 60 23.92 8.53 -10.21
C ALA A 60 23.75 7.90 -11.60
N VAL A 61 22.50 7.70 -12.05
CA VAL A 61 22.19 7.36 -13.44
C VAL A 61 21.52 8.57 -14.09
N VAL A 62 22.24 9.16 -15.04
CA VAL A 62 21.75 10.17 -15.99
C VAL A 62 21.32 9.44 -17.25
N GLY A 63 20.05 9.59 -17.65
CA GLY A 63 19.51 9.10 -18.92
C GLY A 63 19.29 10.26 -19.88
N GLN A 64 20.06 10.26 -20.97
CA GLN A 64 20.18 11.31 -21.98
C GLN A 64 19.17 11.11 -23.13
N LEU A 65 18.58 12.22 -23.59
CA LEU A 65 17.71 12.32 -24.77
C LEU A 65 18.48 11.99 -26.06
N GLY A 66 17.91 11.12 -26.89
CA GLY A 66 18.43 10.78 -28.22
C GLY A 66 17.81 11.64 -29.31
N ASP A 67 18.65 12.41 -29.98
CA ASP A 67 18.38 13.25 -31.15
C ASP A 67 18.67 12.42 -32.42
N GLN A 68 17.68 12.23 -33.31
CA GLN A 68 17.88 11.51 -34.58
C GLN A 68 18.06 12.48 -35.75
N ARG A 69 19.23 12.32 -36.40
CA ARG A 69 19.66 13.05 -37.59
C ARG A 69 18.82 12.72 -38.82
N VAL A 70 18.54 13.81 -39.54
CA VAL A 70 18.14 13.94 -40.94
C VAL A 70 19.05 13.16 -41.89
N VAL A 71 18.45 12.36 -42.78
CA VAL A 71 19.01 12.03 -44.11
C VAL A 71 17.87 11.96 -45.13
N ASP A 72 17.98 12.79 -46.16
CA ASP A 72 17.32 12.69 -47.48
C ASP A 72 18.35 13.27 -48.50
N PRO A 73 18.38 12.91 -49.81
CA PRO A 73 17.22 13.15 -50.71
C PRO A 73 17.07 12.30 -52.02
N ALA A 74 15.89 12.50 -52.67
CA ALA A 74 15.52 12.49 -54.13
C ALA A 74 15.42 11.15 -54.91
N GLY A 75 14.40 10.81 -55.74
CA GLY A 75 13.19 11.43 -56.34
C GLY A 75 12.47 10.39 -57.26
N PRO A 76 11.57 10.75 -58.22
CA PRO A 76 10.11 10.96 -58.09
C PRO A 76 9.20 9.97 -58.88
N ALA A 77 7.89 9.89 -58.54
CA ALA A 77 6.72 10.05 -59.44
C ALA A 77 5.40 9.40 -58.92
N ALA A 78 4.43 10.29 -58.61
CA ALA A 78 2.96 10.25 -58.72
C ALA A 78 2.15 8.93 -58.67
N SER A 79 1.17 8.90 -57.76
CA SER A 79 -0.26 8.80 -58.12
C SER A 79 -1.15 9.30 -56.98
N ASP A 80 -2.09 10.17 -57.34
CA ASP A 80 -3.13 10.77 -56.51
C ASP A 80 -4.09 9.71 -55.94
N SER A 81 -4.45 9.87 -54.66
CA SER A 81 -5.76 9.47 -54.14
C SER A 81 -6.06 10.24 -52.87
N THR A 82 -6.94 11.23 -53.03
CA THR A 82 -7.60 12.00 -51.99
C THR A 82 -8.47 11.06 -51.14
N ALA A 83 -7.98 10.68 -49.96
CA ALA A 83 -8.79 10.02 -48.94
C ALA A 83 -9.03 11.01 -47.80
N THR A 84 -10.28 11.47 -47.70
CA THR A 84 -10.82 12.28 -46.61
C THR A 84 -10.47 11.66 -45.25
N VAL A 85 -9.68 12.37 -44.45
CA VAL A 85 -9.44 12.04 -43.04
C VAL A 85 -10.76 12.25 -42.28
N PRO A 86 -11.38 11.21 -41.68
CA PRO A 86 -12.41 11.47 -40.70
C PRO A 86 -11.74 12.11 -39.49
N ALA A 87 -12.26 13.26 -39.05
CA ALA A 87 -11.89 13.85 -37.77
C ALA A 87 -11.99 12.78 -36.67
N PRO A 88 -11.08 12.75 -35.68
CA PRO A 88 -11.25 11.83 -34.57
C PRO A 88 -12.52 12.25 -33.83
N THR A 89 -13.57 11.46 -34.00
CA THR A 89 -14.69 11.44 -33.06
C THR A 89 -14.07 11.16 -31.71
N ALA A 90 -14.09 12.14 -30.81
CA ALA A 90 -13.77 11.93 -29.40
C ALA A 90 -14.83 10.97 -28.84
N GLY A 91 -14.60 9.68 -29.04
CA GLY A 91 -15.27 8.65 -28.28
C GLY A 91 -14.88 8.89 -26.82
N VAL A 92 -15.86 9.00 -25.95
CA VAL A 92 -15.67 8.90 -24.51
C VAL A 92 -15.22 7.46 -24.24
N GLY A 93 -13.94 7.18 -24.50
CA GLY A 93 -13.33 5.88 -24.25
C GLY A 93 -13.27 5.67 -22.76
N GLN A 94 -13.86 4.57 -22.28
CA GLN A 94 -13.62 4.12 -20.91
C GLN A 94 -12.14 3.78 -20.79
N SER A 95 -11.43 4.46 -19.89
CA SER A 95 -10.03 4.16 -19.62
C SER A 95 -9.94 2.87 -18.81
N SER A 96 -9.13 1.90 -19.25
CA SER A 96 -8.71 0.77 -18.44
C SER A 96 -7.50 1.15 -17.59
N ALA A 97 -7.49 0.77 -16.31
CA ALA A 97 -6.37 0.97 -15.41
C ALA A 97 -6.26 -0.15 -14.38
N VAL A 98 -5.02 -0.45 -13.96
CA VAL A 98 -4.77 -1.34 -12.82
C VAL A 98 -4.87 -0.53 -11.53
N GLN A 99 -5.84 -0.86 -10.68
CA GLN A 99 -6.15 -0.15 -9.45
C GLN A 99 -6.13 -1.08 -8.24
N ALA A 100 -5.84 -0.52 -7.06
CA ALA A 100 -5.86 -1.27 -5.81
C ALA A 100 -7.28 -1.35 -5.25
N ALA A 101 -7.82 -2.57 -5.13
CA ALA A 101 -8.93 -2.88 -4.22
C ALA A 101 -8.35 -3.13 -2.82
N TYR A 102 -9.02 -2.65 -1.78
CA TYR A 102 -8.66 -2.94 -0.40
C TYR A 102 -9.70 -3.86 0.24
N GLU A 103 -9.28 -5.07 0.62
CA GLU A 103 -10.18 -6.14 1.06
C GLU A 103 -9.88 -6.59 2.49
N LEU A 104 -10.88 -7.13 3.18
CA LEU A 104 -10.72 -7.59 4.56
C LEU A 104 -10.06 -8.97 4.61
N GLY A 105 -8.97 -9.07 5.35
CA GLY A 105 -8.33 -10.33 5.70
C GLY A 105 -8.21 -10.52 7.21
N SER A 106 -8.08 -11.77 7.63
CA SER A 106 -7.85 -12.13 9.03
C SER A 106 -6.37 -12.03 9.37
N THR A 107 -6.04 -11.37 10.47
CA THR A 107 -4.68 -11.34 11.03
C THR A 107 -4.72 -11.76 12.49
N PRO A 108 -3.58 -12.12 13.09
CA PRO A 108 -3.56 -12.40 14.53
C PRO A 108 -3.94 -11.19 15.41
N SER A 109 -3.86 -9.97 14.87
CA SER A 109 -4.31 -8.73 15.53
C SER A 109 -5.75 -8.33 15.16
N GLY A 110 -6.54 -9.28 14.64
CA GLY A 110 -7.90 -9.07 14.14
C GLY A 110 -7.94 -8.67 12.67
N VAL A 111 -9.13 -8.31 12.19
CA VAL A 111 -9.37 -7.98 10.77
C VAL A 111 -8.57 -6.73 10.36
N ARG A 112 -7.93 -6.79 9.20
CA ARG A 112 -7.19 -5.69 8.57
C ARG A 112 -7.45 -5.66 7.07
N LEU A 113 -7.13 -4.54 6.44
CA LEU A 113 -7.21 -4.41 4.99
C LEU A 113 -5.92 -4.88 4.32
N PHE A 114 -6.07 -5.76 3.34
CA PHE A 114 -5.05 -6.13 2.38
C PHE A 114 -5.33 -5.43 1.06
N ARG A 115 -4.35 -5.37 0.16
CA ARG A 115 -4.57 -4.80 -1.18
C ARG A 115 -4.33 -5.86 -2.23
N GLU A 116 -5.16 -5.82 -3.25
CA GLU A 116 -4.98 -6.55 -4.49
C GLU A 116 -5.20 -5.62 -5.67
N PHE A 117 -4.53 -5.90 -6.79
CA PHE A 117 -4.59 -5.03 -7.96
C PHE A 117 -5.47 -5.68 -9.03
N ARG A 118 -6.49 -4.96 -9.47
CA ARG A 118 -7.43 -5.39 -10.50
C ARG A 118 -7.40 -4.45 -11.68
N GLU A 119 -7.55 -5.00 -12.88
CA GLU A 119 -7.82 -4.18 -14.06
C GLU A 119 -9.29 -3.76 -14.04
N VAL A 120 -9.55 -2.46 -14.06
CA VAL A 120 -10.90 -1.89 -14.02
C VAL A 120 -11.06 -0.77 -15.05
N GLN A 121 -12.28 -0.60 -15.54
CA GLN A 121 -12.60 0.36 -16.58
C GLN A 121 -13.57 1.43 -16.08
N GLY A 122 -13.49 2.64 -16.65
CA GLY A 122 -14.45 3.71 -16.39
C GLY A 122 -13.81 5.00 -15.84
N GLN A 123 -14.64 5.93 -15.40
CA GLN A 123 -14.16 7.10 -14.64
C GLN A 123 -13.91 6.68 -13.18
N PRO A 124 -13.16 7.47 -12.40
CA PRO A 124 -12.79 7.11 -11.02
C PRO A 124 -13.97 6.69 -10.14
N ALA A 125 -15.13 7.35 -10.22
CA ALA A 125 -16.31 6.96 -9.44
C ALA A 125 -16.83 5.56 -9.81
N GLN A 126 -16.87 5.21 -11.10
CA GLN A 126 -17.27 3.87 -11.54
C GLN A 126 -16.24 2.82 -11.14
N MET A 127 -14.94 3.11 -11.29
CA MET A 127 -13.87 2.20 -10.85
C MET A 127 -14.00 1.87 -9.36
N ILE A 128 -14.24 2.88 -8.51
CA ILE A 128 -14.44 2.68 -7.07
C ILE A 128 -15.67 1.80 -6.80
N GLN A 129 -16.79 2.07 -7.47
CA GLN A 129 -18.02 1.29 -7.29
C GLN A 129 -17.82 -0.17 -7.72
N THR A 130 -17.15 -0.42 -8.85
CA THR A 130 -16.80 -1.76 -9.32
C THR A 130 -15.90 -2.49 -8.32
N LEU A 131 -14.81 -1.86 -7.86
CA LEU A 131 -13.86 -2.48 -6.94
C LEU A 131 -14.50 -2.86 -5.58
N LEU A 132 -15.50 -2.10 -5.11
CA LEU A 132 -16.19 -2.40 -3.85
C LEU A 132 -17.35 -3.39 -4.01
N GLY A 133 -17.91 -3.50 -5.22
CA GLY A 133 -19.07 -4.35 -5.51
C GLY A 133 -18.73 -5.77 -5.98
N GLU A 134 -17.48 -6.01 -6.39
CA GLU A 134 -17.01 -7.33 -6.83
C GLU A 134 -16.31 -8.09 -5.69
N ASP A 135 -16.50 -9.42 -5.68
CA ASP A 135 -15.80 -10.30 -4.76
C ASP A 135 -14.27 -10.23 -4.94
N PRO A 136 -13.49 -10.41 -3.85
CA PRO A 136 -12.04 -10.52 -3.93
C PRO A 136 -11.56 -11.64 -4.85
N LEU A 137 -10.46 -11.38 -5.56
CA LEU A 137 -9.80 -12.40 -6.36
C LEU A 137 -9.08 -13.41 -5.47
N ASP A 138 -8.49 -12.95 -4.36
CA ASP A 138 -7.89 -13.81 -3.36
C ASP A 138 -8.97 -14.47 -2.46
N PRO A 139 -9.04 -15.82 -2.40
CA PRO A 139 -10.04 -16.52 -1.60
C PRO A 139 -9.88 -16.35 -0.08
N ASP A 140 -8.73 -15.88 0.40
CA ASP A 140 -8.50 -15.59 1.82
C ASP A 140 -9.07 -14.23 2.24
N TYR A 141 -9.51 -13.42 1.27
CA TYR A 141 -10.07 -12.09 1.48
C TYR A 141 -11.60 -12.11 1.42
N ARG A 142 -12.21 -11.03 1.93
CA ARG A 142 -13.65 -10.77 1.81
C ARG A 142 -13.93 -9.28 1.74
N THR A 143 -15.06 -8.92 1.15
CA THR A 143 -15.57 -7.55 1.22
C THR A 143 -16.37 -7.30 2.50
N ALA A 144 -16.30 -6.09 3.03
CA ALA A 144 -17.19 -5.60 4.08
C ALA A 144 -18.59 -5.28 3.57
N PHE A 145 -18.74 -5.13 2.25
CA PHE A 145 -19.99 -4.69 1.63
C PHE A 145 -20.97 -5.83 1.41
N GLY A 146 -20.54 -7.09 1.28
CA GLY A 146 -21.39 -8.29 1.35
C GLY A 146 -22.80 -8.13 0.77
N ASP A 147 -23.79 -7.96 1.66
CA ASP A 147 -25.22 -7.78 1.37
C ASP A 147 -25.68 -6.33 1.17
N GLY A 148 -24.80 -5.37 1.42
CA GLY A 148 -25.01 -3.94 1.19
C GLY A 148 -24.90 -3.55 -0.28
N GLU A 149 -25.52 -2.42 -0.62
CA GLU A 149 -25.63 -1.93 -1.98
C GLU A 149 -25.22 -0.46 -2.06
N ILE A 150 -24.22 -0.17 -2.89
CA ILE A 150 -23.75 1.20 -3.16
C ILE A 150 -24.57 1.77 -4.31
N ASP A 151 -25.40 2.77 -4.01
CA ASP A 151 -26.20 3.51 -4.99
C ASP A 151 -25.31 4.43 -5.82
N ALA A 152 -24.54 5.27 -5.13
CA ALA A 152 -23.79 6.35 -5.75
C ALA A 152 -22.43 6.58 -5.07
N VAL A 153 -21.45 6.93 -5.90
CA VAL A 153 -20.14 7.45 -5.49
C VAL A 153 -19.98 8.83 -6.11
N ALA A 154 -19.85 9.87 -5.29
CA ALA A 154 -19.59 11.22 -5.75
C ALA A 154 -18.20 11.69 -5.32
N ILE A 155 -17.43 12.22 -6.26
CA ILE A 155 -16.08 12.75 -6.02
C ILE A 155 -16.15 14.26 -6.13
N GLY A 156 -16.05 14.94 -4.98
CA GLY A 156 -15.98 16.39 -4.88
C GLY A 156 -14.55 16.93 -5.02
N SER A 157 -14.42 18.25 -4.91
CA SER A 157 -13.11 18.93 -4.94
C SER A 157 -12.21 18.51 -3.76
N GLY A 158 -12.82 18.23 -2.60
CA GLY A 158 -12.12 17.94 -1.36
C GLY A 158 -12.62 16.74 -0.57
N GLU A 159 -13.57 15.95 -1.08
CA GLU A 159 -14.11 14.77 -0.38
C GLU A 159 -14.66 13.74 -1.36
N VAL A 160 -14.89 12.51 -0.88
CA VAL A 160 -15.64 11.48 -1.58
C VAL A 160 -16.82 11.08 -0.72
N THR A 161 -18.01 11.01 -1.30
CA THR A 161 -19.22 10.55 -0.61
C THR A 161 -19.77 9.30 -1.27
N PHE A 162 -20.24 8.38 -0.43
CA PHE A 162 -20.91 7.16 -0.81
C PHE A 162 -22.33 7.19 -0.27
N THR A 163 -23.30 6.91 -1.13
CA THR A 163 -24.69 6.68 -0.73
C THR A 163 -24.99 5.21 -0.85
N LEU A 164 -25.45 4.60 0.23
CA LEU A 164 -25.86 3.20 0.27
C LEU A 164 -27.38 3.11 0.19
N THR A 165 -27.91 2.28 -0.71
CA THR A 165 -29.33 1.92 -0.73
C THR A 165 -29.62 0.93 0.39
N VAL A 166 -28.72 -0.04 0.57
CA VAL A 166 -28.77 -1.05 1.63
C VAL A 166 -27.47 -0.95 2.42
N PRO A 167 -27.51 -0.58 3.71
CA PRO A 167 -26.31 -0.67 4.52
C PRO A 167 -25.90 -2.14 4.63
N PRO A 168 -24.60 -2.48 4.56
CA PRO A 168 -24.18 -3.82 4.93
C PRO A 168 -24.65 -4.10 6.35
N SER A 169 -25.09 -5.34 6.60
CA SER A 169 -25.64 -5.77 7.90
C SER A 169 -24.70 -5.47 9.10
N SER A 170 -23.42 -5.24 8.82
CA SER A 170 -22.42 -4.79 9.78
C SER A 170 -21.68 -3.53 9.31
N LEU A 171 -22.41 -2.43 9.04
CA LEU A 171 -21.78 -1.12 8.83
C LEU A 171 -20.86 -0.82 10.03
N SER A 172 -19.57 -0.88 9.77
CA SER A 172 -18.51 -0.89 10.78
C SER A 172 -17.38 0.02 10.34
N ASN A 173 -16.50 0.36 11.29
CA ASN A 173 -15.28 1.12 10.96
C ASN A 173 -14.46 0.45 9.85
N ARG A 174 -14.54 -0.88 9.69
CA ARG A 174 -13.85 -1.62 8.63
C ARG A 174 -14.49 -1.44 7.24
N ALA A 175 -15.81 -1.33 7.15
CA ALA A 175 -16.48 -1.01 5.89
C ALA A 175 -16.10 0.40 5.39
N VAL A 176 -16.06 1.38 6.32
CA VAL A 176 -15.66 2.74 5.97
C VAL A 176 -14.17 2.83 5.66
N ASP A 177 -13.30 2.12 6.40
CA ASP A 177 -11.89 1.99 6.06
C ASP A 177 -11.74 1.38 4.63
N GLN A 178 -12.45 0.29 4.31
CA GLN A 178 -12.39 -0.34 2.98
C GLN A 178 -12.75 0.63 1.85
N ALA A 179 -13.87 1.35 1.99
CA ALA A 179 -14.27 2.35 1.02
C ALA A 179 -13.24 3.47 0.87
N ALA A 180 -12.72 3.99 1.99
CA ALA A 180 -11.77 5.08 1.99
C ALA A 180 -10.45 4.70 1.31
N TYR A 181 -9.87 3.55 1.67
CA TYR A 181 -8.60 3.10 1.08
C TYR A 181 -8.74 2.75 -0.40
N THR A 182 -9.85 2.15 -0.82
CA THR A 182 -10.13 1.89 -2.24
C THR A 182 -10.27 3.19 -3.02
N ALA A 183 -11.04 4.16 -2.50
CA ALA A 183 -11.15 5.49 -3.11
C ALA A 183 -9.80 6.21 -3.22
N TRP A 184 -9.00 6.20 -2.16
CA TRP A 184 -7.66 6.81 -2.18
C TRP A 184 -6.70 6.11 -3.13
N GLY A 185 -6.82 4.78 -3.29
CA GLY A 185 -6.09 4.00 -4.28
C GLY A 185 -6.38 4.51 -5.69
N VAL A 186 -7.66 4.60 -6.05
CA VAL A 186 -8.10 5.08 -7.37
C VAL A 186 -7.73 6.54 -7.63
N LEU A 187 -7.88 7.40 -6.62
CA LEU A 187 -7.62 8.85 -6.74
C LEU A 187 -6.14 9.21 -6.69
N GLY A 188 -5.28 8.33 -6.15
CA GLY A 188 -3.87 8.63 -5.89
C GLY A 188 -3.64 9.72 -4.82
N ARG A 189 -4.67 10.11 -4.07
CA ARG A 189 -4.61 11.10 -2.99
C ARG A 189 -5.60 10.77 -1.89
N ARG A 190 -5.30 11.22 -0.66
CA ARG A 190 -6.21 11.09 0.49
C ARG A 190 -7.05 12.35 0.64
N VAL A 191 -8.35 12.15 0.74
CA VAL A 191 -9.38 13.16 1.04
C VAL A 191 -10.36 12.55 2.04
N PRO A 192 -11.11 13.35 2.84
CA PRO A 192 -12.22 12.83 3.64
C PRO A 192 -13.14 11.95 2.81
N VAL A 193 -13.55 10.82 3.38
CA VAL A 193 -14.47 9.86 2.76
C VAL A 193 -15.64 9.65 3.70
N THR A 194 -16.86 9.92 3.23
CA THR A 194 -18.08 9.76 4.01
C THR A 194 -18.96 8.69 3.40
N LEU A 195 -19.38 7.73 4.22
CA LEU A 195 -20.45 6.79 3.90
C LEU A 195 -21.74 7.26 4.55
N THR A 196 -22.80 7.36 3.76
CA THR A 196 -24.15 7.68 4.20
C THR A 196 -25.08 6.52 3.85
N ALA A 197 -25.87 6.06 4.82
CA ALA A 197 -26.84 4.99 4.65
C ALA A 197 -28.13 5.28 5.43
N PRO A 198 -29.27 4.68 5.04
CA PRO A 198 -30.46 4.65 5.87
C PRO A 198 -30.16 4.11 7.27
N ASP A 199 -30.73 4.75 8.30
CA ASP A 199 -30.62 4.26 9.67
C ASP A 199 -31.63 3.13 9.88
N ALA A 200 -31.16 1.88 9.84
CA ALA A 200 -31.98 0.70 10.06
C ALA A 200 -32.56 0.61 11.49
N ALA A 201 -32.04 1.38 12.45
CA ALA A 201 -32.57 1.44 13.81
C ALA A 201 -33.68 2.49 13.99
N SER A 202 -33.98 3.27 12.95
CA SER A 202 -34.99 4.32 13.00
C SER A 202 -36.43 3.78 13.03
N ASP A 203 -37.33 4.52 13.66
CA ASP A 203 -38.74 4.15 13.74
C ASP A 203 -39.37 4.16 12.33
N PRO A 204 -40.22 3.16 12.00
CA PRO A 204 -40.90 3.12 10.70
C PRO A 204 -41.65 4.43 10.40
N GLY A 205 -41.27 5.09 9.30
CA GLY A 205 -41.86 6.38 8.87
C GLY A 205 -41.00 7.61 9.18
N ILE A 206 -39.86 7.44 9.86
CA ILE A 206 -38.85 8.48 10.00
C ILE A 206 -37.75 8.21 8.97
N ASP A 207 -37.58 9.14 8.01
CA ASP A 207 -36.43 9.12 7.11
C ASP A 207 -35.22 9.69 7.85
N SER A 208 -34.37 8.80 8.35
CA SER A 208 -33.10 9.19 8.98
C SER A 208 -31.94 8.39 8.40
N SER A 209 -30.80 9.05 8.34
CA SER A 209 -29.57 8.50 7.77
C SER A 209 -28.44 8.53 8.79
N LEU A 210 -27.62 7.48 8.80
CA LEU A 210 -26.35 7.46 9.50
C LEU A 210 -25.23 7.87 8.53
N SER A 211 -24.30 8.71 8.98
CA SER A 211 -23.10 9.06 8.23
C SER A 211 -21.84 8.83 9.06
N ILE A 212 -20.84 8.19 8.45
CA ILE A 212 -19.54 7.94 9.07
C ILE A 212 -18.45 8.45 8.14
N THR A 213 -17.52 9.24 8.68
CA THR A 213 -16.43 9.85 7.90
C THR A 213 -15.07 9.33 8.35
N VAL A 214 -14.26 8.89 7.40
CA VAL A 214 -12.83 8.62 7.58
C VAL A 214 -12.02 9.83 7.09
N GLN A 215 -11.10 10.28 7.94
CA GLN A 215 -10.24 11.43 7.65
C GLN A 215 -8.95 11.02 6.90
N PRO A 216 -8.33 11.92 6.13
CA PRO A 216 -7.09 11.64 5.39
C PRO A 216 -5.90 11.19 6.24
N ASP A 217 -5.90 11.54 7.53
CA ASP A 217 -4.85 11.22 8.51
C ASP A 217 -5.06 9.87 9.21
N ARG A 218 -5.99 9.04 8.71
CA ARG A 218 -6.21 7.67 9.19
C ARG A 218 -4.88 6.90 9.26
N ASP A 219 -4.59 6.33 10.43
CA ASP A 219 -3.38 5.55 10.66
C ASP A 219 -3.41 4.23 9.87
N ASP A 220 -2.43 4.08 8.99
CA ASP A 220 -2.24 2.88 8.17
C ASP A 220 -1.98 1.64 9.00
N LEU A 221 -1.29 1.75 10.13
CA LEU A 221 -0.96 0.57 10.95
C LEU A 221 -2.18 0.02 11.72
N ASP A 222 -3.20 0.85 11.91
CA ASP A 222 -4.48 0.44 12.47
C ASP A 222 -5.44 -0.15 11.43
N ALA A 223 -5.38 0.38 10.20
CA ALA A 223 -6.27 0.03 9.11
C ALA A 223 -5.80 -1.19 8.31
N LEU A 224 -4.53 -1.16 7.89
CA LEU A 224 -3.95 -2.07 6.90
C LEU A 224 -3.21 -3.24 7.58
N ALA A 225 -3.06 -4.33 6.84
CA ALA A 225 -2.23 -5.45 7.26
C ALA A 225 -0.76 -5.04 7.32
N LEU A 226 -0.04 -5.55 8.32
CA LEU A 226 1.38 -5.23 8.53
C LEU A 226 2.29 -5.83 7.46
N VAL A 227 1.79 -6.75 6.64
CA VAL A 227 2.43 -7.23 5.41
C VAL A 227 1.33 -7.49 4.38
N SER A 228 1.59 -7.15 3.13
CA SER A 228 0.71 -7.40 1.98
C SER A 228 1.54 -7.69 0.75
N ILE A 229 1.05 -8.60 -0.10
CA ILE A 229 1.56 -8.95 -1.41
C ILE A 229 0.75 -8.18 -2.46
N SER A 230 1.45 -7.54 -3.38
CA SER A 230 0.86 -6.83 -4.53
C SER A 230 1.07 -7.59 -5.82
N ASP A 231 2.23 -8.22 -5.94
CA ASP A 231 2.57 -9.13 -7.02
C ASP A 231 3.28 -10.34 -6.41
N PRO A 232 3.00 -11.56 -6.87
CA PRO A 232 2.00 -11.92 -7.89
C PRO A 232 0.55 -11.69 -7.42
N GLY A 233 -0.38 -11.62 -8.38
CA GLY A 233 -1.81 -11.74 -8.08
C GLY A 233 -2.21 -13.20 -7.86
N GLU A 234 -3.42 -13.44 -7.35
CA GLU A 234 -3.90 -14.80 -7.11
C GLU A 234 -3.93 -15.62 -8.40
N GLY A 235 -3.44 -16.87 -8.33
CA GLY A 235 -3.41 -17.79 -9.46
C GLY A 235 -2.41 -17.44 -10.57
N THR A 236 -1.49 -16.50 -10.36
CA THR A 236 -0.54 -16.06 -11.40
C THR A 236 0.32 -17.24 -11.89
N VAL A 237 0.38 -17.41 -13.21
CA VAL A 237 1.30 -18.36 -13.88
C VAL A 237 2.70 -17.75 -13.96
N VAL A 238 3.73 -18.50 -13.56
CA VAL A 238 5.13 -18.06 -13.53
C VAL A 238 6.04 -19.13 -14.12
N SER A 239 7.12 -18.70 -14.78
CA SER A 239 8.10 -19.60 -15.40
C SER A 239 9.52 -19.10 -15.13
N GLY A 240 10.41 -19.98 -14.68
CA GLY A 240 11.82 -19.67 -14.40
C GLY A 240 12.01 -18.75 -13.18
N SER A 241 11.47 -17.53 -13.19
CA SER A 241 11.52 -16.63 -12.04
C SER A 241 10.40 -15.59 -12.10
N PHE A 242 10.00 -15.06 -10.94
CA PHE A 242 9.05 -13.95 -10.85
C PHE A 242 9.53 -12.90 -9.83
N THR A 243 8.93 -11.70 -9.87
CA THR A 243 9.20 -10.64 -8.90
C THR A 243 8.04 -10.56 -7.93
N ALA A 244 8.30 -10.84 -6.65
CA ALA A 244 7.35 -10.62 -5.58
C ALA A 244 7.52 -9.20 -5.03
N ARG A 245 6.42 -8.49 -4.81
CA ARG A 245 6.42 -7.11 -4.31
C ARG A 245 5.27 -6.88 -3.35
N GLY A 246 5.42 -5.92 -2.46
CA GLY A 246 4.40 -5.63 -1.48
C GLY A 246 4.73 -4.46 -0.57
N ARG A 247 3.99 -4.36 0.52
CA ARG A 247 4.31 -3.44 1.62
C ARG A 247 4.37 -4.17 2.94
N ALA A 248 5.25 -3.72 3.83
CA ALA A 248 5.37 -4.28 5.16
C ALA A 248 5.82 -3.24 6.19
N SER A 249 5.36 -3.42 7.43
CA SER A 249 5.91 -2.83 8.64
C SER A 249 6.28 -4.01 9.55
N SER A 250 7.57 -4.31 9.57
CA SER A 250 8.09 -5.52 10.20
C SER A 250 9.36 -5.17 10.98
N PHE A 251 9.72 -6.01 11.96
CA PHE A 251 10.92 -5.82 12.77
C PHE A 251 12.16 -5.71 11.87
N GLU A 252 12.94 -4.64 12.05
CA GLU A 252 14.11 -4.28 11.23
C GLU A 252 13.85 -4.24 9.71
N GLY A 253 12.58 -4.20 9.29
CA GLY A 253 12.18 -4.27 7.89
C GLY A 253 12.29 -5.66 7.26
N SER A 254 12.57 -6.72 8.02
CA SER A 254 12.67 -8.08 7.48
C SER A 254 11.30 -8.60 7.05
N VAL A 255 11.18 -9.15 5.84
CA VAL A 255 9.96 -9.77 5.32
C VAL A 255 10.29 -11.22 4.97
N PRO A 256 10.21 -12.15 5.95
CA PRO A 256 10.33 -13.56 5.67
C PRO A 256 9.31 -14.00 4.61
N TRP A 257 9.74 -14.86 3.71
CA TRP A 257 8.85 -15.47 2.74
C TRP A 257 9.18 -16.93 2.51
N LYS A 258 8.18 -17.69 2.10
CA LYS A 258 8.29 -19.12 1.77
C LYS A 258 7.40 -19.48 0.58
N ILE A 259 7.76 -20.56 -0.09
CA ILE A 259 6.90 -21.24 -1.06
C ILE A 259 6.55 -22.61 -0.48
N LEU A 260 5.27 -22.93 -0.47
CA LEU A 260 4.71 -24.20 -0.05
C LEU A 260 4.25 -24.99 -1.27
N ASP A 261 4.50 -26.30 -1.30
CA ASP A 261 3.86 -27.19 -2.27
C ASP A 261 2.39 -27.49 -1.90
N SER A 262 1.72 -28.29 -2.73
CA SER A 262 0.32 -28.69 -2.53
C SER A 262 0.05 -29.48 -1.25
N THR A 263 1.10 -29.98 -0.57
CA THR A 263 1.00 -30.68 0.72
C THR A 263 1.21 -29.74 1.91
N GLY A 264 1.55 -28.48 1.65
CA GLY A 264 1.94 -27.50 2.66
C GLY A 264 3.41 -27.57 3.07
N THR A 265 4.23 -28.37 2.37
CA THR A 265 5.65 -28.52 2.66
C THR A 265 6.43 -27.31 2.12
N VAL A 266 7.31 -26.75 2.95
CA VAL A 266 8.17 -25.62 2.55
C VAL A 266 9.23 -26.10 1.57
N VAL A 267 9.14 -25.66 0.32
CA VAL A 267 10.12 -25.98 -0.74
C VAL A 267 11.16 -24.88 -0.93
N LYS A 268 10.84 -23.62 -0.57
CA LYS A 268 11.78 -22.49 -0.53
C LYS A 268 11.49 -21.59 0.65
N ARG A 269 12.53 -20.98 1.23
CA ARG A 269 12.43 -20.04 2.35
C ARG A 269 13.59 -19.05 2.33
N TYR A 270 13.28 -17.76 2.30
CA TYR A 270 14.26 -16.67 2.44
C TYR A 270 13.60 -15.45 3.10
N SER A 271 14.21 -14.27 2.96
CA SER A 271 13.64 -12.99 3.39
C SER A 271 13.89 -11.92 2.34
N ALA A 272 13.03 -10.90 2.31
CA ALA A 272 13.19 -9.66 1.59
C ALA A 272 13.29 -8.49 2.58
N GLN A 273 13.69 -7.30 2.10
CA GLN A 273 13.83 -6.12 2.95
C GLN A 273 12.81 -5.04 2.57
N ALA A 274 11.98 -4.65 3.53
CA ALA A 274 11.16 -3.45 3.47
C ALA A 274 12.01 -2.23 3.82
N ARG A 275 12.22 -1.35 2.84
CA ARG A 275 13.14 -0.21 2.99
C ARG A 275 12.59 0.81 3.97
N GLY A 276 13.15 0.87 5.17
CA GLY A 276 12.84 1.91 6.16
C GLY A 276 12.50 1.41 7.56
N GLY A 277 12.41 0.08 7.77
CA GLY A 277 12.40 -0.75 9.00
C GLY A 277 12.24 -0.17 10.42
N ASP A 278 11.66 1.01 10.60
CA ASP A 278 11.44 1.69 11.88
C ASP A 278 10.15 1.22 12.57
N GLY A 279 9.33 0.42 11.88
CA GLY A 279 8.05 -0.09 12.37
C GLY A 279 6.95 0.97 12.48
N LEU A 280 7.17 2.19 11.98
CA LEU A 280 6.25 3.32 12.15
C LEU A 280 5.34 3.55 10.93
N ARG A 281 5.60 2.86 9.83
CA ARG A 281 4.79 2.90 8.60
C ARG A 281 5.05 1.70 7.72
N LEU A 282 4.17 1.49 6.75
CA LEU A 282 4.31 0.45 5.73
C LEU A 282 5.30 0.89 4.64
N TYR A 283 6.38 0.14 4.48
CA TYR A 283 7.40 0.36 3.46
C TYR A 283 7.30 -0.63 2.30
N PRO A 284 7.66 -0.23 1.08
CA PRO A 284 7.72 -1.17 -0.03
C PRO A 284 8.82 -2.21 0.20
N TRP A 285 8.52 -3.46 -0.16
CA TRP A 285 9.48 -4.55 -0.29
C TRP A 285 9.35 -5.18 -1.67
N HIS A 286 10.44 -5.76 -2.15
CA HIS A 286 10.44 -6.57 -3.36
C HIS A 286 11.60 -7.58 -3.34
N THR A 287 11.42 -8.68 -4.06
CA THR A 287 12.48 -9.67 -4.28
C THR A 287 12.24 -10.42 -5.60
N ARG A 288 13.31 -10.92 -6.22
CA ARG A 288 13.20 -11.84 -7.35
C ARG A 288 13.31 -13.27 -6.83
N ILE A 289 12.38 -14.12 -7.23
CA ILE A 289 12.29 -15.51 -6.79
C ILE A 289 12.51 -16.41 -7.99
N ASP A 290 13.52 -17.27 -7.89
CA ASP A 290 13.80 -18.32 -8.87
C ASP A 290 12.97 -19.57 -8.55
N VAL A 291 12.22 -20.04 -9.54
CA VAL A 291 11.37 -21.24 -9.51
C VAL A 291 11.76 -22.24 -10.60
N SER A 292 12.89 -22.04 -11.29
CA SER A 292 13.34 -22.90 -12.39
C SER A 292 13.69 -24.33 -11.96
N ASP A 293 13.92 -24.54 -10.67
CA ASP A 293 14.18 -25.83 -10.03
C ASP A 293 12.92 -26.49 -9.44
N LEU A 294 11.76 -25.83 -9.49
CA LEU A 294 10.49 -26.40 -9.06
C LEU A 294 9.84 -27.19 -10.20
N ALA A 295 9.20 -28.29 -9.85
CA ALA A 295 8.38 -29.03 -10.82
C ALA A 295 7.16 -28.18 -11.21
N PRO A 296 6.62 -28.34 -12.43
CA PRO A 296 5.37 -27.70 -12.80
C PRO A 296 4.23 -28.08 -11.85
N GLY A 297 3.41 -27.11 -11.44
CA GLY A 297 2.31 -27.32 -10.50
C GLY A 297 1.89 -26.09 -9.70
N THR A 298 0.94 -26.30 -8.79
CA THR A 298 0.39 -25.25 -7.92
C THR A 298 1.17 -25.15 -6.62
N TYR A 299 1.50 -23.92 -6.23
CA TYR A 299 2.21 -23.59 -5.01
C TYR A 299 1.55 -22.42 -4.28
N THR A 300 1.81 -22.31 -2.97
CA THR A 300 1.41 -21.14 -2.18
C THR A 300 2.65 -20.31 -1.84
N PHE A 301 2.70 -19.09 -2.34
CA PHE A 301 3.66 -18.08 -1.90
C PHE A 301 3.14 -17.41 -0.63
N VAL A 302 3.97 -17.30 0.40
CA VAL A 302 3.61 -16.68 1.68
C VAL A 302 4.64 -15.62 2.04
N ALA A 303 4.20 -14.42 2.35
CA ALA A 303 5.01 -13.36 2.95
C ALA A 303 4.50 -13.06 4.37
N SER A 304 5.41 -12.88 5.33
CA SER A 304 5.04 -12.59 6.72
C SER A 304 5.81 -11.39 7.27
N THR A 305 5.31 -10.80 8.36
CA THR A 305 6.18 -10.04 9.25
C THR A 305 7.15 -10.98 9.96
N ASP A 306 8.28 -10.45 10.40
CA ASP A 306 9.23 -11.18 11.21
C ASP A 306 8.71 -11.33 12.64
N ASP A 307 9.09 -12.43 13.29
CA ASP A 307 8.78 -12.73 14.68
C ASP A 307 10.02 -13.33 15.36
N PRO A 308 10.89 -12.46 15.93
CA PRO A 308 12.11 -12.89 16.60
C PRO A 308 11.87 -13.80 17.82
N THR A 309 10.64 -13.80 18.35
CA THR A 309 10.29 -14.58 19.54
C THR A 309 9.83 -15.99 19.20
N GLY A 310 9.62 -16.29 17.91
CA GLY A 310 9.13 -17.59 17.45
C GLY A 310 7.71 -17.90 17.92
N GLY A 311 6.84 -16.88 18.01
CA GLY A 311 5.44 -17.02 18.41
C GLY A 311 5.23 -17.07 19.92
N THR A 312 6.24 -16.77 20.73
CA THR A 312 6.14 -16.81 22.20
C THR A 312 5.65 -15.51 22.81
N GLU A 313 5.73 -14.39 22.08
CA GLU A 313 5.18 -13.10 22.49
C GLU A 313 4.25 -12.49 21.44
N GLY A 314 3.28 -11.71 21.91
CA GLY A 314 2.33 -11.02 21.04
C GLY A 314 1.35 -11.96 20.33
N PRO A 315 0.60 -11.45 19.35
CA PRO A 315 -0.39 -12.24 18.64
C PRO A 315 0.24 -13.15 17.56
N GLY A 316 1.54 -13.03 17.29
CA GLY A 316 2.22 -13.75 16.21
C GLY A 316 2.30 -12.93 14.90
N PRO A 317 2.97 -13.48 13.87
CA PRO A 317 3.27 -12.75 12.64
C PRO A 317 2.00 -12.53 11.80
N THR A 318 1.86 -11.32 11.25
CA THR A 318 0.88 -11.10 10.17
C THR A 318 1.42 -11.76 8.90
N SER A 319 0.56 -12.40 8.12
CA SER A 319 0.95 -13.05 6.86
C SER A 319 -0.04 -12.72 5.76
N ASP A 320 0.43 -12.86 4.52
CA ASP A 320 -0.34 -12.79 3.30
C ASP A 320 0.08 -13.92 2.35
N THR A 321 -0.85 -14.41 1.55
CA THR A 321 -0.76 -15.65 0.76
C THR A 321 -1.16 -15.39 -0.67
N ARG A 322 -0.47 -16.03 -1.64
CA ARG A 322 -0.91 -16.05 -3.04
C ARG A 322 -0.69 -17.43 -3.62
N THR A 323 -1.67 -17.95 -4.32
CA THR A 323 -1.49 -19.10 -5.19
C THR A 323 -0.70 -18.69 -6.43
N ILE A 324 0.31 -19.48 -6.78
CA ILE A 324 1.04 -19.37 -8.04
C ILE A 324 1.05 -20.71 -8.76
N VAL A 325 1.13 -20.67 -10.09
CA VAL A 325 1.24 -21.87 -10.94
C VAL A 325 2.59 -21.82 -11.64
N VAL A 326 3.43 -22.82 -11.42
CA VAL A 326 4.74 -22.96 -12.08
C VAL A 326 4.57 -23.79 -13.35
N GLU A 327 5.15 -23.30 -14.46
CA GLU A 327 5.24 -24.00 -15.77
C GLU A 327 6.69 -24.26 -16.20
#